data_AF-A0A7V2UZH5-F1
#
_entry.id   AF-A0A7V2UZH5-F1
#
_cell.length_a   1.000
_cell.length_b   1.000
_cell.length_c   1.000
_cell.angle_alpha   90.00
_cell.angle_beta   90.00
_cell.angle_gamma   90.00
#
_symmetry.space_group_name_H-M   'P 1'
#
loop_
_entity.id
_entity.type
_entity.pdbx_description
1 polymer ?
#
loop_
_entity_poly.entity_id
_entity_poly.type
_entity_poly.pdbx_seq_one_letter_code
_entity_poly.pdbx_strand_id
1 'polypeptide(L)'
;MMTCDEVRARLPHHPDPDETPELREAVSNHLRACSGCAEAWRDLQAAWESLRAWEDAEARDDFLAQVRVRLHRQGARRRPLAWISRSAAAGLLLAIAAAFLALPARGPSDGLSPSEIEIIRNLDLLENLEMAQAVDVLETGATLDELAGVMDLMSIPDASGPETKEY
;
A
#
# COMPACT_ATOMS: atom_id res chain seq x y z
N MET A 1 18.29 1.71 29.21
CA MET A 1 17.59 2.98 28.93
C MET A 1 17.34 3.03 27.43
N MET A 2 16.11 3.32 27.01
CA MET A 2 15.80 3.49 25.58
C MET A 2 16.40 4.78 25.05
N THR A 3 16.84 4.75 23.80
CA THR A 3 17.36 5.91 23.07
C THR A 3 16.21 6.79 22.54
N CYS A 4 16.50 8.06 22.24
CA CYS A 4 15.49 8.96 21.67
C CYS A 4 14.94 8.44 20.33
N ASP A 5 15.78 7.79 19.51
CA ASP A 5 15.38 7.27 18.20
C ASP A 5 14.43 6.07 18.35
N GLU A 6 14.71 5.16 19.30
CA GLU A 6 13.81 4.05 19.62
C GLU A 6 12.44 4.54 20.13
N VAL A 7 12.43 5.60 20.93
CA VAL A 7 11.18 6.20 21.42
C VAL A 7 10.43 6.88 20.28
N ARG A 8 11.10 7.68 19.44
CA ARG A 8 10.48 8.36 18.29
C ARG A 8 9.88 7.38 17.29
N ALA A 9 10.55 6.27 17.01
CA ALA A 9 10.03 5.22 16.14
C ALA A 9 8.72 4.59 16.67
N ARG A 10 8.48 4.67 17.98
CA ARG A 10 7.30 4.10 18.64
C ARG A 10 6.18 5.10 18.93
N LEU A 11 6.46 6.40 18.95
CA LEU A 11 5.44 7.43 19.23
C LEU A 11 4.16 7.28 18.39
N PRO A 12 4.18 6.95 17.09
CA PRO A 12 2.95 6.81 16.30
C PRO A 12 1.98 5.73 16.80
N HIS A 13 2.49 4.73 17.52
CA HIS A 13 1.70 3.59 18.00
C HIS A 13 1.32 3.72 19.48
N HIS A 14 2.02 4.55 20.25
CA HIS A 14 1.71 4.74 21.65
C HIS A 14 0.40 5.53 21.82
N PRO A 15 -0.45 5.27 22.83
CA PRO A 15 -0.52 4.02 23.60
C PRO A 15 -1.25 2.93 22.80
N ASP A 16 -0.55 1.86 22.46
CA ASP A 16 -1.17 0.67 21.86
C ASP A 16 -1.67 -0.24 22.99
N PRO A 17 -2.95 -0.69 22.99
CA PRO A 17 -3.42 -1.67 23.98
C PRO A 17 -2.65 -2.99 23.93
N ASP A 18 -2.05 -3.34 22.79
CA ASP A 18 -1.30 -4.59 22.61
C ASP A 18 0.17 -4.49 23.05
N GLU A 19 0.66 -3.30 23.41
CA GLU A 19 2.01 -3.12 23.94
C GLU A 19 2.16 -3.68 25.37
N THR A 20 3.28 -4.38 25.60
CA THR A 20 3.61 -4.91 26.94
C THR A 20 3.72 -3.76 27.96
N PRO A 21 3.28 -3.97 29.21
CA PRO A 21 3.26 -2.92 30.23
C PRO A 21 4.66 -2.36 30.53
N GLU A 22 5.71 -3.19 30.47
CA GLU A 22 7.10 -2.76 30.67
C GLU A 22 7.55 -1.78 29.59
N LEU A 23 7.09 -1.97 28.36
CA LEU A 23 7.43 -1.11 27.24
C LEU A 23 6.74 0.24 27.34
N ARG A 24 5.45 0.23 27.67
CA ARG A 24 4.68 1.46 27.93
C ARG A 24 5.28 2.27 29.07
N GLU A 25 5.74 1.59 30.12
CA GLU A 25 6.43 2.23 31.23
C GLU A 25 7.78 2.82 30.81
N ALA A 26 8.58 2.09 30.02
CA ALA A 26 9.87 2.56 29.52
C ALA A 26 9.72 3.83 28.65
N VAL A 27 8.75 3.84 27.73
CA VAL A 27 8.43 5.02 26.90
C VAL A 27 7.94 6.18 27.78
N SER A 28 7.01 5.92 28.70
CA SER A 28 6.50 6.94 29.63
C SER A 28 7.60 7.56 30.48
N ASN A 29 8.51 6.74 31.00
CA ASN A 29 9.65 7.20 31.78
C ASN A 29 10.60 8.05 30.94
N HIS A 30 10.84 7.68 29.67
CA HIS A 30 11.65 8.49 28.76
C HIS A 30 10.98 9.83 28.43
N LEU A 31 9.67 9.85 28.16
CA LEU A 31 8.93 11.09 27.91
C LEU A 31 8.96 12.05 29.10
N ARG A 32 8.98 11.54 30.34
CA ARG A 32 9.16 12.39 31.54
C ARG A 32 10.58 12.94 31.66
N ALA A 33 11.58 12.22 31.18
CA ALA A 33 12.99 12.59 31.31
C ALA A 33 13.52 13.45 30.16
N CYS A 34 12.94 13.36 28.96
CA CYS A 34 13.41 14.04 27.76
C CYS A 34 12.35 15.02 27.22
N SER A 35 12.62 16.33 27.34
CA SER A 35 11.71 17.39 26.88
C SER A 35 11.46 17.36 25.36
N GLY A 36 12.48 17.01 24.55
CA GLY A 36 12.33 16.95 23.10
C GLY A 36 11.42 15.82 22.62
N CYS A 37 11.48 14.65 23.26
CA CYS A 37 10.54 13.56 22.97
C CYS A 37 9.12 13.88 23.50
N ALA A 38 9.02 14.58 24.64
CA ALA A 38 7.72 15.03 25.17
C ALA A 38 7.04 16.08 24.28
N GLU A 39 7.80 16.98 23.66
CA GLU A 39 7.29 17.95 22.70
C GLU A 39 6.79 17.26 21.43
N ALA A 40 7.60 16.39 20.81
CA ALA A 40 7.19 15.62 19.65
C ALA A 40 5.92 14.78 19.90
N TRP A 41 5.78 14.24 21.12
CA TRP A 41 4.57 13.53 21.53
C TRP A 41 3.34 14.43 21.63
N ARG A 42 3.48 15.64 22.18
CA ARG A 42 2.39 16.63 22.24
C ARG A 42 1.96 17.07 20.84
N ASP A 43 2.90 17.30 19.94
CA ASP A 43 2.61 17.70 18.56
C ASP A 43 1.84 16.59 17.82
N LEU A 44 2.26 15.34 18.00
CA LEU A 44 1.56 14.18 17.45
C LEU A 44 0.13 14.06 18.00
N GLN A 45 -0.07 14.25 19.31
CA GLN A 45 -1.40 14.24 19.92
C GLN A 45 -2.28 15.37 19.38
N ALA A 46 -1.75 16.58 19.25
CA ALA A 46 -2.50 17.71 18.68
C ALA A 46 -2.92 17.45 17.21
N ALA A 47 -2.05 16.80 16.43
CA ALA A 47 -2.40 16.38 15.06
C ALA A 47 -3.54 15.35 15.05
N TRP A 48 -3.48 14.34 15.93
CA TRP A 48 -4.56 13.34 16.07
C TRP A 48 -5.87 13.95 16.54
N GLU A 49 -5.84 14.88 17.49
CA GLU A 49 -7.01 15.62 17.94
C GLU A 49 -7.62 16.44 16.82
N SER A 50 -6.79 17.08 15.99
CA SER A 50 -7.25 17.83 14.81
C SER A 50 -7.93 16.91 13.79
N LEU A 51 -7.38 15.71 13.56
CA LEU A 51 -7.99 14.70 12.68
C LEU A 51 -9.32 14.18 13.24
N ARG A 52 -9.44 14.01 14.57
CA ARG A 52 -10.69 13.60 15.23
C ARG A 52 -11.74 14.71 15.28
N ALA A 53 -11.30 15.96 15.35
CA ALA A 53 -12.19 17.12 15.30
C ALA A 53 -12.70 17.38 13.88
N TRP A 54 -12.07 16.76 12.87
CA TRP A 54 -12.61 16.76 11.53
C TRP A 54 -13.94 16.01 11.55
N GLU A 55 -15.03 16.76 11.33
CA GLU A 55 -16.39 16.22 11.32
C GLU A 55 -16.46 15.05 10.33
N ASP A 56 -16.92 13.89 10.81
CA ASP A 56 -17.09 12.71 9.98
C ASP A 56 -18.02 13.12 8.83
N ALA A 57 -17.44 13.28 7.63
CA ALA A 57 -18.23 13.51 6.45
C ALA A 57 -19.19 12.33 6.33
N GLU A 58 -20.50 12.62 6.40
CA GLU A 58 -21.52 11.58 6.34
C GLU A 58 -21.31 10.79 5.04
N ALA A 59 -20.86 9.54 5.20
CA ALA A 59 -20.62 8.69 4.05
C ALA A 59 -21.96 8.51 3.34
N ARG A 60 -21.98 8.71 2.02
CA ARG A 60 -23.18 8.45 1.21
C ARG A 60 -23.71 7.05 1.50
N ASP A 61 -25.03 6.90 1.56
CA ASP A 61 -25.71 5.60 1.83
C ASP A 61 -25.22 4.45 0.93
N ASP A 62 -24.76 4.77 -0.28
CA ASP A 62 -24.27 3.81 -1.26
C ASP A 62 -22.77 3.50 -1.16
N PHE A 63 -22.01 4.19 -0.30
CA PHE A 63 -20.56 4.05 -0.19
C PHE A 63 -20.14 2.59 0.09
N LEU A 64 -20.75 1.94 1.07
CA LEU A 64 -20.44 0.54 1.41
C LEU A 64 -20.81 -0.41 0.26
N ALA A 65 -21.89 -0.13 -0.47
CA ALA A 65 -22.26 -0.93 -1.64
C ALA A 65 -21.23 -0.77 -2.75
N GLN A 66 -20.78 0.45 -3.03
CA GLN A 66 -19.74 0.73 -4.03
C GLN A 66 -18.39 0.09 -3.66
N VAL A 67 -17.96 0.19 -2.40
CA VAL A 67 -16.72 -0.44 -1.91
C VAL A 67 -16.79 -1.96 -2.09
N ARG A 68 -17.93 -2.59 -1.73
CA ARG A 68 -18.11 -4.04 -1.90
C ARG A 68 -18.06 -4.47 -3.37
N VAL A 69 -18.68 -3.70 -4.26
CA VAL A 69 -18.61 -3.96 -5.72
C VAL A 69 -17.17 -3.85 -6.24
N ARG A 70 -16.41 -2.84 -5.81
CA ARG A 70 -14.99 -2.68 -6.17
C ARG A 70 -14.15 -3.85 -5.67
N LEU A 71 -14.36 -4.26 -4.41
CA LEU A 71 -13.62 -5.37 -3.81
C LEU A 71 -13.90 -6.70 -4.53
N HIS A 72 -15.15 -6.97 -4.90
CA HIS A 72 -15.49 -8.16 -5.68
C HIS A 72 -14.92 -8.11 -7.11
N ARG A 73 -14.93 -6.96 -7.77
CA ARG A 73 -14.33 -6.81 -9.11
C ARG A 73 -12.81 -7.05 -9.08
N GLN A 74 -12.12 -6.55 -8.05
CA GLN A 74 -10.69 -6.78 -7.87
C GLN A 74 -10.38 -8.25 -7.52
N GLY A 75 -11.15 -8.85 -6.62
CA GLY A 75 -11.01 -10.27 -6.26
C GLY A 75 -11.27 -11.22 -7.44
N ALA A 76 -12.28 -10.90 -8.27
CA ALA A 76 -12.62 -11.68 -9.46
C ALA A 76 -11.53 -11.60 -10.54
N ARG A 77 -10.85 -10.46 -10.68
CA ARG A 77 -9.74 -10.32 -11.64
C ARG A 77 -8.48 -11.09 -11.23
N ARG A 78 -8.26 -11.33 -9.94
CA ARG A 78 -6.96 -11.87 -9.49
C ARG A 78 -6.79 -13.38 -9.59
N ARG A 79 -7.80 -14.22 -9.87
CA ARG A 79 -7.58 -15.69 -9.88
C ARG A 79 -8.47 -16.51 -10.82
N PRO A 80 -8.21 -16.54 -12.14
CA PRO A 80 -8.53 -17.73 -12.93
C PRO A 80 -7.54 -18.88 -12.64
N LEU A 81 -6.34 -18.60 -12.08
CA LEU A 81 -5.30 -19.61 -11.86
C LEU A 81 -5.43 -20.43 -10.57
N ALA A 82 -6.29 -20.04 -9.62
CA ALA A 82 -6.47 -20.83 -8.39
C ALA A 82 -7.21 -22.16 -8.62
N TRP A 83 -7.80 -22.34 -9.81
CA TRP A 83 -8.44 -23.58 -10.23
C TRP A 83 -7.53 -24.51 -11.02
N ILE A 84 -6.29 -24.10 -11.31
CA ILE A 84 -5.25 -25.05 -11.70
C ILE A 84 -5.00 -25.92 -10.48
N SER A 85 -5.63 -27.09 -10.47
CA SER A 85 -5.46 -28.08 -9.40
C SER A 85 -3.98 -28.31 -9.18
N ARG A 86 -3.56 -28.54 -7.92
CA ARG A 86 -2.16 -28.86 -7.58
C ARG A 86 -1.58 -29.97 -8.47
N SER A 87 -2.46 -30.83 -9.02
CA SER A 87 -2.17 -31.87 -9.99
C SER A 87 -1.65 -31.34 -11.35
N ALA A 88 -2.20 -30.24 -11.87
CA ALA A 88 -1.77 -29.66 -13.14
C ALA A 88 -0.40 -28.96 -13.02
N ALA A 89 -0.10 -28.36 -11.87
CA ALA A 89 1.23 -27.82 -11.58
C ALA A 89 2.30 -28.93 -11.53
N ALA A 90 1.99 -30.09 -10.90
CA ALA A 90 2.89 -31.24 -10.87
C ALA A 90 3.15 -31.81 -12.28
N GLY A 91 2.12 -31.89 -13.12
CA GLY A 91 2.25 -32.34 -14.51
C GLY A 91 3.15 -31.43 -15.35
N LEU A 92 3.03 -30.11 -15.20
CA LEU A 92 3.87 -29.15 -15.92
C LEU A 92 5.35 -29.27 -15.48
N LEU A 93 5.62 -29.40 -14.18
CA LEU A 93 6.98 -29.59 -13.68
C LEU A 93 7.60 -30.90 -14.19
N LEU A 94 6.83 -32.00 -14.22
CA LEU A 94 7.27 -33.27 -14.79
C LEU A 94 7.55 -33.16 -16.30
N ALA A 95 6.71 -32.44 -17.05
CA ALA A 95 6.92 -32.22 -18.48
C ALA A 95 8.19 -31.38 -18.74
N ILE A 96 8.44 -30.34 -17.93
CA ILE A 96 9.67 -29.53 -18.02
C ILE A 96 10.90 -30.39 -17.68
N ALA A 97 10.86 -31.18 -16.60
CA ALA A 97 11.96 -32.06 -16.22
C ALA A 97 12.24 -33.12 -17.30
N ALA A 98 11.20 -33.72 -17.87
CA ALA A 98 11.32 -34.68 -18.97
C ALA A 98 11.91 -34.02 -20.23
N ALA A 99 11.47 -32.80 -20.57
CA ALA A 99 12.04 -32.04 -21.68
C ALA A 99 13.53 -31.73 -21.44
N PHE A 100 13.90 -31.38 -20.21
CA PHE A 100 15.30 -31.11 -19.83
C PHE A 100 16.19 -32.35 -19.95
N LEU A 101 15.67 -33.52 -19.59
CA LEU A 101 16.35 -34.82 -19.74
C LEU A 101 16.42 -35.29 -21.20
N ALA A 102 15.42 -34.93 -22.03
CA ALA A 102 15.37 -35.30 -23.44
C ALA A 102 16.22 -34.39 -24.33
N LEU A 103 16.58 -33.19 -23.86
CA LEU A 103 17.54 -32.34 -24.54
C LEU A 103 18.92 -33.02 -24.48
N PRO A 104 19.55 -33.31 -25.63
CA PRO A 104 20.88 -33.90 -25.64
C PRO A 104 21.80 -32.97 -24.86
N ALA A 105 22.49 -33.52 -23.86
CA ALA A 105 23.47 -32.80 -23.07
C ALA A 105 24.52 -32.23 -24.02
N ARG A 106 24.31 -30.98 -24.45
CA ARG A 106 25.34 -30.17 -25.07
C ARG A 106 26.35 -29.99 -23.95
N GLY A 107 27.40 -30.81 -23.99
CA GLY A 107 28.46 -30.78 -23.00
C GLY A 107 28.98 -29.35 -22.85
N PRO A 108 29.36 -28.92 -21.63
CA PRO A 108 29.95 -27.63 -21.40
C PRO A 108 31.36 -27.63 -22.00
N SER A 109 31.45 -27.34 -23.29
CA SER A 109 32.69 -27.11 -24.00
C SER A 109 32.53 -25.84 -24.83
N ASP A 110 32.46 -24.71 -24.14
CA ASP A 110 33.37 -23.58 -24.37
C ASP A 110 33.13 -22.56 -23.25
N GLY A 111 34.22 -22.01 -22.72
CA GLY A 111 34.23 -21.23 -21.49
C GLY A 111 33.17 -20.12 -21.48
N LEU A 112 32.37 -20.07 -20.42
CA LEU A 112 31.48 -18.95 -20.12
C LEU A 112 32.27 -17.66 -20.27
N SER A 113 31.85 -16.83 -21.22
CA SER A 113 32.47 -15.54 -21.45
C SER A 113 32.30 -14.67 -20.20
N PRO A 114 33.26 -13.79 -19.85
CA PRO A 114 33.15 -12.93 -18.66
C PRO A 114 31.84 -12.14 -18.57
N SER A 115 31.17 -11.88 -19.70
CA SER A 115 29.87 -11.22 -19.79
C SER A 115 28.68 -12.03 -19.26
N GLU A 116 28.72 -13.37 -19.25
CA GLU A 116 27.60 -14.18 -18.75
C GLU A 116 27.57 -14.26 -17.21
N ILE A 117 28.72 -14.06 -16.55
CA ILE A 117 28.82 -14.01 -15.08
C ILE A 117 28.16 -12.72 -14.53
N GLU A 118 28.06 -11.66 -15.34
CA GLU A 118 27.42 -10.40 -14.95
C GLU A 118 25.89 -10.48 -14.96
N ILE A 119 25.30 -11.36 -15.79
CA ILE A 119 23.84 -11.56 -15.88
C ILE A 119 23.29 -12.23 -14.61
N ILE A 120 24.07 -13.10 -13.95
CA ILE A 120 23.65 -13.78 -12.71
C ILE A 120 23.58 -12.79 -11.53
N ARG A 121 24.38 -11.73 -11.53
CA ARG A 121 24.31 -10.68 -10.48
C ARG A 121 23.08 -9.78 -10.58
N ASN A 122 22.43 -9.74 -11.74
CA ASN A 122 21.20 -8.96 -11.92
C ASN A 122 19.93 -9.72 -11.51
N LEU A 123 20.01 -10.95 -11.00
CA LEU A 123 18.84 -11.65 -10.45
C LEU A 123 18.37 -11.08 -9.10
N ASP A 124 19.24 -10.40 -8.34
CA ASP A 124 18.84 -9.63 -7.15
C ASP A 124 17.97 -8.40 -7.50
N LEU A 125 17.95 -7.96 -8.77
CA LEU A 125 17.06 -6.89 -9.23
C LEU A 125 15.62 -7.37 -9.50
N LEU A 126 15.40 -8.68 -9.65
CA LEU A 126 14.07 -9.23 -9.89
C LEU A 126 13.23 -9.30 -8.60
N GLU A 127 13.85 -9.37 -7.42
CA GLU A 127 13.12 -9.35 -6.14
C GLU A 127 12.48 -7.97 -5.86
N ASN A 128 13.05 -6.88 -6.41
CA ASN A 128 12.49 -5.53 -6.31
C ASN A 128 11.40 -5.22 -7.37
N LEU A 129 11.20 -6.07 -8.37
CA LEU A 129 10.18 -5.86 -9.41
C LEU A 129 8.76 -6.14 -8.91
N GLU A 130 8.61 -6.95 -7.85
CA GLU A 130 7.31 -7.20 -7.20
C GLU A 130 6.77 -5.94 -6.48
N MET A 131 7.65 -5.08 -5.96
CA MET A 131 7.26 -3.78 -5.39
C MET A 131 6.92 -2.75 -6.46
N ALA A 132 7.62 -2.74 -7.60
CA ALA A 132 7.34 -1.80 -8.69
C ALA A 132 5.96 -2.04 -9.33
N GLN A 133 5.51 -3.29 -9.43
CA GLN A 133 4.15 -3.60 -9.93
C GLN A 133 3.03 -3.17 -8.98
N ALA A 134 3.31 -2.97 -7.69
CA ALA A 134 2.32 -2.41 -6.76
C ALA A 134 2.09 -0.90 -6.98
N VAL A 135 3.09 -0.19 -7.48
CA VAL A 135 3.01 1.26 -7.75
C VAL A 135 2.27 1.54 -9.06
N ASP A 136 2.47 0.72 -10.09
CA ASP A 136 1.82 0.88 -11.41
C ASP A 136 0.27 0.71 -11.34
N VAL A 137 -0.21 -0.02 -10.32
CA VAL A 137 -1.65 -0.17 -10.00
C VAL A 137 -2.26 1.11 -9.42
N LEU A 138 -1.46 2.02 -8.86
CA LEU A 138 -1.94 3.33 -8.39
C LEU A 138 -1.97 4.37 -9.52
N GLU A 139 -1.15 4.22 -10.56
CA GLU A 139 -1.04 5.19 -11.65
C GLU A 139 -2.14 4.98 -12.73
N THR A 140 -2.65 3.76 -12.91
CA THR A 140 -3.74 3.47 -13.86
C THR A 140 -5.16 3.73 -13.33
N GLY A 141 -5.31 4.21 -12.09
CA GLY A 141 -6.59 4.29 -11.38
C GLY A 141 -7.41 5.57 -11.55
N ALA A 142 -6.86 6.63 -12.11
CA ALA A 142 -7.57 7.90 -12.28
C ALA A 142 -7.19 8.55 -13.63
N THR A 143 -7.86 8.12 -14.70
CA THR A 143 -7.84 8.88 -15.94
C THR A 143 -8.43 10.26 -15.65
N LEU A 144 -7.66 11.32 -15.91
CA LEU A 144 -8.05 12.73 -15.75
C LEU A 144 -9.39 13.09 -16.41
N ASP A 145 -9.85 12.29 -17.38
CA ASP A 145 -11.16 12.40 -18.02
C ASP A 145 -12.35 12.15 -17.06
N GLU A 146 -12.22 11.28 -16.06
CA GLU A 146 -13.30 11.08 -15.06
C GLU A 146 -13.36 12.25 -14.07
N LEU A 147 -12.23 12.88 -13.75
CA LEU A 147 -12.18 14.06 -12.88
C LEU A 147 -12.73 15.32 -13.57
N ALA A 148 -12.55 15.44 -14.89
CA ALA A 148 -13.15 16.53 -15.67
C ALA A 148 -14.68 16.49 -15.66
N GLY A 149 -15.29 15.29 -15.70
CA GLY A 149 -16.75 15.13 -15.62
C GLY A 149 -17.36 15.50 -14.26
N VAL A 150 -16.60 15.35 -13.16
CA VAL A 150 -17.07 15.72 -11.82
C VAL A 150 -17.00 17.23 -11.59
N MET A 151 -16.01 17.92 -12.17
CA MET A 151 -15.91 19.38 -12.07
C MET A 151 -17.05 20.10 -12.81
N ASP A 152 -17.57 19.52 -13.89
CA ASP A 152 -18.67 20.14 -14.66
C ASP A 152 -20.01 20.11 -13.90
N LEU A 153 -20.20 19.13 -13.01
CA LEU A 153 -21.38 19.03 -12.13
C LEU A 153 -21.34 20.00 -10.93
N MET A 154 -20.19 20.64 -10.67
CA MET A 154 -20.04 21.67 -9.64
C MET A 154 -20.18 23.09 -10.19
N SER A 155 -20.65 23.28 -11.44
CA SER A 155 -21.11 24.59 -11.90
C SER A 155 -22.32 25.03 -11.07
N ILE A 156 -22.02 25.83 -10.04
CA ILE A 156 -22.96 26.47 -9.14
C ILE A 156 -23.92 27.31 -10.00
N PRO A 157 -25.25 27.06 -9.95
CA PRO A 157 -26.19 27.91 -10.66
C PRO A 157 -26.11 29.34 -10.09
N ASP A 158 -25.88 30.28 -11.01
CA ASP A 158 -25.72 31.70 -10.73
C ASP A 158 -26.94 32.21 -9.94
N ALA A 159 -26.71 32.58 -8.68
CA ALA A 159 -27.74 33.07 -7.78
C ALA A 159 -28.05 34.54 -8.12
N SER A 160 -28.73 34.77 -9.26
CA SER A 160 -29.40 36.04 -9.54
C SER A 160 -30.55 36.18 -8.53
N GLY A 161 -30.25 36.81 -7.39
CA GLY A 161 -31.21 37.06 -6.31
C GLY A 161 -32.38 37.96 -6.74
N PRO A 162 -33.56 37.79 -6.14
CA PRO A 162 -34.74 38.59 -6.46
C PRO A 162 -34.58 40.03 -5.95
N GLU A 163 -34.78 41.00 -6.86
CA GLU A 163 -34.90 42.42 -6.55
C GLU A 163 -36.01 42.66 -5.51
N THR A 164 -35.63 43.06 -4.31
CA THR A 164 -36.56 43.56 -3.30
C THR A 164 -37.04 44.96 -3.71
N LYS A 165 -38.31 45.07 -4.10
CA LYS A 165 -39.01 46.36 -4.20
C LYS A 165 -39.33 46.86 -2.79
N GLU A 166 -38.68 47.94 -2.39
CA GLU A 166 -39.08 48.75 -1.22
C GLU A 166 -40.42 49.46 -1.51
N TYR A 167 -41.30 49.44 -0.51
CA TYR A 167 -42.53 50.24 -0.41
C TYR A 167 -42.42 51.16 0.80
#